data_AF-A0AAI9C7M8-F1
#
_entry.id   AF-A0AAI9C7M8-F1
#
_cell.length_a   1.000
_cell.length_b   1.000
_cell.length_c   1.000
_cell.angle_alpha   90.00
_cell.angle_beta   90.00
_cell.angle_gamma   90.00
#
_symmetry.space_group_name_H-M   'P 1'
#
loop_
_entity.id
_entity.type
_entity.pdbx_description
1 polymer ?
#
loop_
_entity_poly.entity_id
_entity_poly.type
_entity_poly.pdbx_seq_one_letter_code
_entity_poly.pdbx_strand_id
1 'polypeptide(L)'
;MSKLISYAQNFEDVILWRVLGHIKGGRYIDVGAQSPDIDSVSLAFYERGWRGIHVEPTQHYSDLLRARRPDEQVLQVAVTDAPGELRFFDVADTGLSTLDEQIAQEHRDAGFNVSEVRVPAVTLDSVFEMAGPGEIHWLKIDVEGAEREVIAGWNGSRRPWVLVIEGTRPQSPELNHHQWDPTVLAKGYSYVYFDGLNRFYVSDAHPELAAVLTCGPNVFDDFVLAPQSAFCSAANALAAEAMAQQRASAAEAAQQQREAAAEVEGQQRAQLAEASRKIELLEVELQARRASEAAFQREKNLIVEAAGEYREEFQRAVAQNQVFAVEIGRRDAEIVRLNEVVHALLTSTSWRITRPLRGLKYLVTQPTMFARRVVLAAMRRVAQRPAVARPLNTLLKRVPRLHAKLISVAVNNRIIAQVPGAMQHAGLVGGVGSFEGLTEVQALEQLSMRGQALYTDIAVANRRERR
;
A
#
# COMPACT_ATOMS: atom_id res chain seq x y z
N MET A 1 -30.47 49.61 1.93
CA MET A 1 -31.47 48.85 2.71
C MET A 1 -31.59 47.49 2.05
N SER A 2 -31.78 46.42 2.82
CA SER A 2 -32.06 45.10 2.24
C SER A 2 -33.41 45.14 1.51
N LYS A 3 -33.50 44.53 0.34
CA LYS A 3 -34.75 44.42 -0.43
C LYS A 3 -35.85 43.76 0.41
N LEU A 4 -37.12 44.06 0.10
CA LEU A 4 -38.26 43.33 0.66
C LEU A 4 -38.23 41.90 0.13
N ILE A 5 -38.41 40.89 0.99
CA ILE A 5 -38.65 39.52 0.55
C ILE A 5 -40.16 39.31 0.67
N SER A 6 -40.82 38.96 -0.43
CA SER A 6 -42.23 38.64 -0.43
C SER A 6 -42.42 37.15 -0.17
N TYR A 7 -43.23 36.86 0.83
CA TYR A 7 -43.62 35.51 1.24
C TYR A 7 -45.09 35.22 0.95
N ALA A 8 -45.88 36.25 0.63
CA ALA A 8 -47.30 36.15 0.36
C ALA A 8 -47.62 35.46 -0.97
N GLN A 9 -48.80 34.83 -1.04
CA GLN A 9 -49.25 34.10 -2.23
C GLN A 9 -49.48 35.01 -3.43
N ASN A 10 -50.10 36.18 -3.21
CA ASN A 10 -50.48 37.12 -4.26
C ASN A 10 -49.92 38.54 -4.01
N PHE A 11 -48.74 38.61 -3.38
CA PHE A 11 -47.97 39.84 -3.14
C PHE A 11 -48.66 40.89 -2.25
N GLU A 12 -49.59 40.46 -1.40
CA GLU A 12 -50.29 41.31 -0.45
C GLU A 12 -49.31 42.06 0.45
N ASP A 13 -48.23 41.38 0.85
CA ASP A 13 -47.17 41.94 1.68
C ASP A 13 -46.41 43.07 0.98
N VAL A 14 -46.13 42.95 -0.33
CA VAL A 14 -45.50 44.00 -1.15
C VAL A 14 -46.40 45.23 -1.23
N ILE A 15 -47.69 45.02 -1.48
CA ILE A 15 -48.67 46.09 -1.62
C ILE A 15 -48.85 46.83 -0.29
N LEU A 16 -49.01 46.09 0.80
CA LEU A 16 -49.08 46.66 2.14
C LEU A 16 -47.78 47.38 2.51
N TRP A 17 -46.61 46.83 2.14
CA TRP A 17 -45.32 47.44 2.44
C TRP A 17 -45.11 48.75 1.66
N ARG A 18 -45.58 48.84 0.41
CA ARG A 18 -45.56 50.08 -0.36
C ARG A 18 -46.27 51.22 0.38
N VAL A 19 -47.39 50.92 1.01
CA VAL A 19 -48.23 51.90 1.71
C VAL A 19 -47.70 52.19 3.11
N LEU A 20 -47.33 51.15 3.86
CA LEU A 20 -47.10 51.22 5.30
C LEU A 20 -45.64 51.09 5.72
N GLY A 21 -44.71 50.81 4.80
CA GLY A 21 -43.30 50.56 5.10
C GLY A 21 -42.54 51.75 5.72
N HIS A 22 -43.15 52.95 5.71
CA HIS A 22 -42.64 54.13 6.40
C HIS A 22 -42.95 54.12 7.92
N ILE A 23 -43.89 53.30 8.37
CA ILE A 23 -44.27 53.14 9.77
C ILE A 23 -43.27 52.22 10.48
N LYS A 24 -42.82 52.64 11.67
CA LYS A 24 -41.90 51.87 12.50
C LYS A 24 -42.67 51.11 13.58
N GLY A 25 -42.47 49.79 13.65
CA GLY A 25 -43.07 48.96 14.69
C GLY A 25 -44.60 48.95 14.63
N GLY A 26 -45.16 48.88 13.42
CA GLY A 26 -46.60 48.84 13.23
C GLY A 26 -47.21 47.51 13.71
N ARG A 27 -48.54 47.44 13.61
CA ARG A 27 -49.34 46.35 14.15
C ARG A 27 -50.35 45.86 13.14
N TYR A 28 -50.61 44.56 13.17
CA TYR A 28 -51.53 43.90 12.26
C TYR A 28 -52.38 42.83 12.94
N ILE A 29 -53.45 42.45 12.26
CA ILE A 29 -54.25 41.27 12.58
C ILE A 29 -54.37 40.44 11.31
N ASP A 30 -54.07 39.15 11.41
CA ASP A 30 -54.11 38.19 10.31
C ASP A 30 -55.15 37.10 10.65
N VAL A 31 -56.34 37.19 10.05
CA VAL A 31 -57.43 36.23 10.28
C VAL A 31 -57.42 35.21 9.16
N GLY A 32 -57.19 33.95 9.53
CA GLY A 32 -56.80 32.90 8.58
C GLY A 32 -55.31 32.92 8.29
N ALA A 33 -54.49 33.02 9.35
CA ALA A 33 -53.05 33.22 9.21
C ALA A 33 -52.29 31.99 8.67
N GLN A 34 -52.82 30.78 8.91
CA GLN A 34 -52.27 29.51 8.44
C GLN A 34 -50.75 29.38 8.70
N SER A 35 -49.93 29.26 7.65
CA SER A 35 -48.52 28.97 7.76
C SER A 35 -47.72 30.22 8.11
N PRO A 36 -46.80 30.14 9.10
CA PRO A 36 -45.92 31.27 9.43
C PRO A 36 -44.88 31.57 8.34
N ASP A 37 -44.68 30.69 7.37
CA ASP A 37 -43.55 30.78 6.43
C ASP A 37 -43.97 30.69 4.95
N ILE A 38 -45.06 29.97 4.65
CA ILE A 38 -45.58 29.77 3.28
C ILE A 38 -46.80 30.66 3.12
N ASP A 39 -46.88 31.39 2.01
CA ASP A 39 -48.00 32.30 1.70
C ASP A 39 -48.28 33.35 2.79
N SER A 40 -47.28 33.61 3.65
CA SER A 40 -47.43 34.44 4.85
C SER A 40 -47.33 35.92 4.51
N VAL A 41 -48.45 36.64 4.61
CA VAL A 41 -48.49 38.11 4.45
C VAL A 41 -47.74 38.82 5.59
N SER A 42 -47.79 38.24 6.79
CA SER A 42 -47.26 38.83 8.02
C SER A 42 -45.73 38.67 8.20
N LEU A 43 -45.09 37.65 7.60
CA LEU A 43 -43.67 37.37 7.82
C LEU A 43 -42.76 38.55 7.41
N ALA A 44 -43.03 39.18 6.26
CA ALA A 44 -42.23 40.31 5.80
C ALA A 44 -42.24 41.50 6.78
N PHE A 45 -43.37 41.71 7.47
CA PHE A 45 -43.54 42.73 8.52
C PHE A 45 -42.86 42.31 9.81
N TYR A 46 -43.04 41.06 10.25
CA TYR A 46 -42.44 40.52 11.47
C TYR A 46 -40.91 40.66 11.48
N GLU A 47 -40.24 40.32 10.37
CA GLU A 47 -38.79 40.46 10.16
C GLU A 47 -38.32 41.93 10.29
N ARG A 48 -39.24 42.88 10.13
CA ARG A 48 -38.98 44.32 10.16
C ARG A 48 -39.48 44.98 11.45
N GLY A 49 -39.70 44.16 12.50
CA GLY A 49 -40.00 44.64 13.85
C GLY A 49 -41.47 45.01 14.08
N TRP A 50 -42.37 44.66 13.16
CA TRP A 50 -43.81 44.76 13.38
C TRP A 50 -44.29 43.61 14.25
N ARG A 51 -45.39 43.82 14.99
CA ARG A 51 -45.99 42.78 15.83
C ARG A 51 -47.50 42.72 15.68
N GLY A 52 -48.03 41.52 15.51
CA GLY A 52 -49.45 41.32 15.27
C GLY A 52 -50.13 40.24 16.09
N ILE A 53 -51.36 39.95 15.70
CA ILE A 53 -52.18 38.85 16.21
C ILE A 53 -52.51 37.95 15.03
N HIS A 54 -52.31 36.65 15.21
CA HIS A 54 -52.73 35.63 14.27
C HIS A 54 -53.97 34.94 14.79
N VAL A 55 -54.96 34.74 13.94
CA VAL A 55 -56.14 33.95 14.24
C VAL A 55 -56.19 32.75 13.31
N GLU A 56 -56.08 31.55 13.89
CA GLU A 56 -55.92 30.30 13.15
C GLU A 56 -56.60 29.13 13.90
N PRO A 57 -57.74 28.62 13.43
CA PRO A 57 -58.49 27.58 14.14
C PRO A 57 -57.74 26.25 14.26
N THR A 58 -56.91 25.90 13.27
CA THR A 58 -56.26 24.59 13.20
C THR A 58 -55.11 24.49 14.20
N GLN A 59 -55.11 23.42 15.00
CA GLN A 59 -54.08 23.18 16.02
C GLN A 59 -52.67 23.15 15.41
N HIS A 60 -52.50 22.45 14.28
CA HIS A 60 -51.22 22.32 13.60
C HIS A 60 -50.59 23.69 13.27
N TYR A 61 -51.34 24.54 12.58
CA TYR A 61 -50.85 25.86 12.15
C TYR A 61 -50.72 26.84 13.32
N SER A 62 -51.65 26.83 14.28
CA SER A 62 -51.51 27.65 15.48
C SER A 62 -50.26 27.29 16.30
N ASP A 63 -49.88 26.01 16.37
CA ASP A 63 -48.63 25.59 17.02
C ASP A 63 -47.38 26.03 16.24
N LEU A 64 -47.40 25.93 14.91
CA LEU A 64 -46.33 26.44 14.06
C LEU A 64 -46.17 27.95 14.23
N LEU A 65 -47.27 28.72 14.21
CA LEU A 65 -47.27 30.16 14.45
C LEU A 65 -46.66 30.49 15.81
N ARG A 66 -47.08 29.83 16.90
CA ARG A 66 -46.51 30.05 18.25
C ARG A 66 -45.01 29.76 18.30
N ALA A 67 -44.57 28.69 17.62
CA ALA A 67 -43.15 28.33 17.58
C ALA A 67 -42.31 29.33 16.77
N ARG A 68 -42.86 29.87 15.67
CA ARG A 68 -42.16 30.76 14.73
C ARG A 68 -42.33 32.25 15.07
N ARG A 69 -43.31 32.59 15.90
CA ARG A 69 -43.65 33.94 16.37
C ARG A 69 -43.86 33.96 17.89
N PRO A 70 -42.83 33.63 18.69
CA PRO A 70 -42.96 33.46 20.15
C PRO A 70 -43.32 34.75 20.91
N ASP A 71 -43.15 35.90 20.27
CA ASP A 71 -43.43 37.24 20.81
C ASP A 71 -44.68 37.89 20.17
N GLU A 72 -45.48 37.12 19.42
CA GLU A 72 -46.78 37.53 18.89
C GLU A 72 -47.91 36.72 19.53
N GLN A 73 -49.12 37.26 19.48
CA GLN A 73 -50.29 36.56 20.01
C GLN A 73 -50.90 35.66 18.93
N VAL A 74 -51.15 34.40 19.28
CA VAL A 74 -51.79 33.42 18.41
C VAL A 74 -53.09 32.94 19.07
N LEU A 75 -54.21 33.27 18.44
CA LEU A 75 -55.56 32.88 18.86
C LEU A 75 -55.98 31.66 18.06
N GLN A 76 -56.10 30.52 18.73
CA GLN A 76 -56.59 29.30 18.10
C GLN A 76 -58.11 29.22 18.18
N VAL A 77 -58.76 30.03 17.37
CA VAL A 77 -60.21 30.23 17.34
C VAL A 77 -60.64 30.52 15.89
N ALA A 78 -61.89 30.23 15.56
CA ALA A 78 -62.55 30.79 14.38
C ALA A 78 -63.11 32.19 14.68
N VAL A 79 -63.19 33.05 13.66
CA VAL A 79 -63.89 34.34 13.76
C VAL A 79 -65.21 34.25 13.01
N THR A 80 -66.30 34.70 13.63
CA THR A 80 -67.66 34.65 13.07
C THR A 80 -68.51 35.80 13.64
N ASP A 81 -69.82 35.75 13.42
CA ASP A 81 -70.82 36.70 13.89
C ASP A 81 -71.17 36.61 15.39
N ALA A 82 -70.97 35.45 16.03
CA ALA A 82 -71.24 35.23 17.45
C ALA A 82 -70.23 34.29 18.14
N PRO A 83 -69.92 34.47 19.45
CA PRO A 83 -69.03 33.57 20.16
C PRO A 83 -69.68 32.20 20.41
N GLY A 84 -68.87 31.13 20.45
CA GLY A 84 -69.37 29.79 20.72
C GLY A 84 -68.40 28.68 20.32
N GLU A 85 -68.94 27.52 19.99
CA GLU A 85 -68.21 26.37 19.44
C GLU A 85 -68.83 26.04 18.09
N LEU A 86 -68.01 25.97 17.03
CA LEU A 86 -68.46 25.72 15.67
C LEU A 86 -67.94 24.38 15.15
N ARG A 87 -68.69 23.79 14.22
CA ARG A 87 -68.16 22.73 13.37
C ARG A 87 -67.22 23.38 12.35
N PHE A 88 -66.04 22.80 12.18
CA PHE A 88 -65.01 23.28 11.29
C PHE A 88 -64.45 22.11 10.49
N PHE A 89 -64.21 22.33 9.21
CA PHE A 89 -63.73 21.32 8.29
C PHE A 89 -62.25 21.58 8.00
N ASP A 90 -61.39 20.88 8.72
CA ASP A 90 -59.94 20.97 8.61
C ASP A 90 -59.46 20.14 7.40
N VAL A 91 -58.85 20.84 6.44
CA VAL A 91 -58.25 20.27 5.23
C VAL A 91 -56.74 20.18 5.44
N ALA A 92 -56.31 19.01 5.90
CA ALA A 92 -54.95 18.79 6.38
C ALA A 92 -53.87 19.22 5.37
N ASP A 93 -52.82 19.86 5.88
CA ASP A 93 -51.65 20.33 5.13
C ASP A 93 -51.97 21.34 3.99
N THR A 94 -53.12 22.01 4.05
CA THR A 94 -53.53 23.04 3.09
C THR A 94 -53.95 24.34 3.79
N GLY A 95 -54.24 25.39 3.02
CA GLY A 95 -54.93 26.60 3.48
C GLY A 95 -56.46 26.53 3.42
N LEU A 96 -57.03 25.46 2.85
CA LEU A 96 -58.41 25.38 2.37
C LEU A 96 -59.45 25.00 3.45
N SER A 97 -59.12 25.21 4.73
CA SER A 97 -59.99 24.82 5.83
C SER A 97 -61.13 25.81 6.00
N THR A 98 -62.36 25.33 6.17
CA THR A 98 -63.57 26.17 6.04
C THR A 98 -64.63 25.87 7.12
N LEU A 99 -65.51 26.85 7.36
CA LEU A 99 -66.74 26.67 8.13
C LEU A 99 -67.93 26.22 7.26
N ASP A 100 -67.81 26.28 5.94
CA ASP A 100 -68.88 25.96 5.01
C ASP A 100 -68.88 24.47 4.63
N GLU A 101 -69.97 23.77 4.96
CA GLU A 101 -70.15 22.34 4.71
C GLU A 101 -70.19 21.99 3.22
N GLN A 102 -70.70 22.89 2.38
CA GLN A 102 -70.72 22.71 0.94
C GLN A 102 -69.32 22.82 0.34
N ILE A 103 -68.53 23.83 0.74
CA ILE A 103 -67.13 23.98 0.32
C ILE A 103 -66.31 22.77 0.78
N ALA A 104 -66.50 22.33 2.03
CA ALA A 104 -65.86 21.11 2.53
C ALA A 104 -66.21 19.87 1.70
N GLN A 105 -67.46 19.75 1.22
CA GLN A 105 -67.85 18.66 0.34
C GLN A 105 -67.21 18.78 -1.05
N GLU A 106 -67.15 19.98 -1.63
CA GLU A 106 -66.43 20.24 -2.88
C GLU A 106 -64.95 19.83 -2.77
N HIS A 107 -64.30 20.08 -1.63
CA HIS A 107 -62.93 19.63 -1.38
C HIS A 107 -62.79 18.10 -1.23
N ARG A 108 -63.75 17.43 -0.57
CA ARG A 108 -63.77 15.96 -0.53
C ARG A 108 -63.90 15.37 -1.94
N ASP A 109 -64.78 15.95 -2.76
CA ASP A 109 -65.01 15.51 -4.14
C ASP A 109 -63.77 15.76 -5.02
N ALA A 110 -62.98 16.79 -4.72
CA ALA A 110 -61.68 17.07 -5.35
C ALA A 110 -60.53 16.16 -4.83
N GLY A 111 -60.78 15.29 -3.86
CA GLY A 111 -59.82 14.32 -3.34
C GLY A 111 -58.99 14.79 -2.14
N PHE A 112 -59.34 15.92 -1.52
CA PHE A 112 -58.67 16.38 -0.31
C PHE A 112 -59.07 15.58 0.93
N ASN A 113 -58.15 15.49 1.89
CA ASN A 113 -58.42 14.86 3.18
C ASN A 113 -59.07 15.88 4.14
N VAL A 114 -60.40 15.80 4.26
CA VAL A 114 -61.20 16.71 5.09
C VAL A 114 -61.64 16.02 6.37
N SER A 115 -61.28 16.59 7.51
CA SER A 115 -61.71 16.13 8.83
C SER A 115 -62.65 17.14 9.49
N GLU A 116 -63.66 16.65 10.21
CA GLU A 116 -64.55 17.52 10.98
C GLU A 116 -64.05 17.62 12.42
N VAL A 117 -63.84 18.84 12.89
CA VAL A 117 -63.43 19.17 14.25
C VAL A 117 -64.34 20.24 14.84
N ARG A 118 -64.33 20.36 16.17
CA ARG A 118 -64.97 21.49 16.85
C ARG A 118 -63.90 22.48 17.28
N VAL A 119 -64.15 23.76 16.98
CA VAL A 119 -63.24 24.85 17.33
C VAL A 119 -63.99 25.94 18.09
N PRO A 120 -63.34 26.58 19.07
CA PRO A 120 -63.88 27.77 19.71
C PRO A 120 -64.00 28.90 18.69
N ALA A 121 -65.02 29.72 18.85
CA ALA A 121 -65.36 30.81 17.95
C ALA A 121 -65.55 32.11 18.72
N VAL A 122 -65.07 33.21 18.15
CA VAL A 122 -65.17 34.58 18.71
C VAL A 122 -65.61 35.57 17.63
N THR A 123 -65.96 36.78 18.03
CA THR A 123 -66.26 37.87 17.08
C THR A 123 -65.01 38.66 16.73
N LEU A 124 -65.02 39.37 15.60
CA LEU A 124 -63.91 40.25 15.24
C LEU A 124 -63.71 41.38 16.28
N ASP A 125 -64.80 41.84 16.90
CA ASP A 125 -64.71 42.78 18.04
C ASP A 125 -63.93 42.21 19.22
N SER A 126 -64.12 40.93 19.55
CA SER A 126 -63.35 40.26 20.61
C SER A 126 -61.85 40.18 20.27
N VAL A 127 -61.51 39.93 18.99
CA VAL A 127 -60.11 39.96 18.53
C VAL A 127 -59.52 41.36 18.68
N PHE A 128 -60.29 42.40 18.33
CA PHE A 128 -59.89 43.78 18.58
C PHE A 128 -59.70 44.08 20.06
N GLU A 129 -60.55 43.59 20.95
CA GLU A 129 -60.36 43.77 22.41
C GLU A 129 -59.07 43.11 22.90
N MET A 130 -58.79 41.88 22.44
CA MET A 130 -57.56 41.14 22.77
C MET A 130 -56.31 41.83 22.25
N ALA A 131 -56.40 42.55 21.12
CA ALA A 131 -55.33 43.40 20.64
C ALA A 131 -54.96 44.52 21.62
N GLY A 132 -55.84 44.89 22.55
CA GLY A 132 -55.60 46.01 23.45
C GLY A 132 -55.54 47.35 22.71
N PRO A 133 -55.18 48.45 23.40
CA PRO A 133 -55.23 49.79 22.83
C PRO A 133 -54.17 50.01 21.74
N GLY A 134 -54.39 51.00 20.88
CA GLY A 134 -53.45 51.42 19.83
C GLY A 134 -53.95 51.15 18.41
N GLU A 135 -53.20 51.65 17.44
CA GLU A 135 -53.57 51.55 16.02
C GLU A 135 -53.27 50.15 15.47
N ILE A 136 -54.14 49.72 14.56
CA ILE A 136 -53.93 48.53 13.73
C ILE A 136 -53.78 49.06 12.31
N HIS A 137 -52.66 48.77 11.68
CA HIS A 137 -52.31 49.39 10.40
C HIS A 137 -52.86 48.55 9.24
N TRP A 138 -52.92 47.22 9.41
CA TRP A 138 -53.64 46.39 8.46
C TRP A 138 -54.35 45.21 9.13
N LEU A 139 -55.45 44.78 8.53
CA LEU A 139 -56.20 43.57 8.87
C LEU A 139 -56.40 42.74 7.60
N LYS A 140 -55.98 41.47 7.64
CA LYS A 140 -56.30 40.48 6.60
C LYS A 140 -57.45 39.58 7.08
N ILE A 141 -58.40 39.29 6.19
CA ILE A 141 -59.46 38.31 6.38
C ILE A 141 -59.47 37.39 5.16
N ASP A 142 -59.16 36.14 5.41
CA ASP A 142 -59.12 35.07 4.43
C ASP A 142 -59.52 33.79 5.16
N VAL A 143 -60.80 33.45 5.10
CA VAL A 143 -61.39 32.38 5.92
C VAL A 143 -62.15 31.38 5.06
N GLU A 144 -61.71 31.25 3.80
CA GLU A 144 -62.15 30.27 2.83
C GLU A 144 -63.69 30.23 2.72
N GLY A 145 -64.30 31.41 2.52
CA GLY A 145 -65.73 31.57 2.21
C GLY A 145 -66.60 32.06 3.37
N ALA A 146 -66.05 32.24 4.57
CA ALA A 146 -66.76 32.74 5.75
C ALA A 146 -66.57 34.26 6.00
N GLU A 147 -66.11 35.02 4.99
CA GLU A 147 -65.77 36.44 5.15
C GLU A 147 -66.99 37.26 5.60
N ARG A 148 -68.19 36.88 5.13
CA ARG A 148 -69.45 37.54 5.51
C ARG A 148 -69.72 37.44 7.01
N GLU A 149 -69.55 36.25 7.59
CA GLU A 149 -69.75 35.97 9.01
C GLU A 149 -68.73 36.73 9.86
N VAL A 150 -67.46 36.76 9.45
CA VAL A 150 -66.42 37.56 10.11
C VAL A 150 -66.80 39.05 10.14
N ILE A 151 -67.24 39.60 9.01
CA ILE A 151 -67.63 41.01 8.89
C ILE A 151 -68.93 41.30 9.67
N ALA A 152 -69.87 40.36 9.75
CA ALA A 152 -71.08 40.50 10.56
C ALA A 152 -70.78 40.54 12.08
N GLY A 153 -69.70 39.87 12.51
CA GLY A 153 -69.19 39.93 13.89
C GLY A 153 -68.47 41.23 14.26
N TRP A 154 -68.28 42.14 13.31
CA TRP A 154 -67.67 43.45 13.55
C TRP A 154 -68.77 44.47 13.80
N ASN A 155 -69.03 44.84 15.05
CA ASN A 155 -70.03 45.85 15.42
C ASN A 155 -69.40 47.11 16.04
N GLY A 156 -68.17 46.98 16.55
CA GLY A 156 -67.43 48.07 17.18
C GLY A 156 -66.97 49.18 16.22
N SER A 157 -66.38 50.21 16.81
CA SER A 157 -65.88 51.41 16.11
C SER A 157 -64.40 51.35 15.74
N ARG A 158 -63.67 50.30 16.12
CA ARG A 158 -62.24 50.17 15.78
C ARG A 158 -62.09 49.99 14.28
N ARG A 159 -61.14 50.72 13.68
CA ARG A 159 -60.90 50.72 12.23
C ARG A 159 -59.41 50.55 11.94
N PRO A 160 -58.96 49.36 11.51
CA PRO A 160 -57.63 49.21 10.91
C PRO A 160 -57.45 50.16 9.71
N TRP A 161 -56.24 50.64 9.46
CA TRP A 161 -56.01 51.61 8.38
C TRP A 161 -56.27 51.01 7.00
N VAL A 162 -55.79 49.78 6.76
CA VAL A 162 -55.97 49.03 5.51
C VAL A 162 -56.65 47.70 5.80
N LEU A 163 -57.62 47.31 4.98
CA LEU A 163 -58.20 45.96 4.98
C LEU A 163 -57.78 45.22 3.72
N VAL A 164 -57.47 43.95 3.88
CA VAL A 164 -57.23 42.99 2.78
C VAL A 164 -58.22 41.85 3.00
N ILE A 165 -59.21 41.70 2.14
CA ILE A 165 -60.27 40.70 2.30
C ILE A 165 -60.35 39.87 1.03
N GLU A 166 -60.31 38.54 1.17
CA GLU A 166 -60.49 37.64 0.02
C GLU A 166 -61.84 37.92 -0.66
N GLY A 167 -61.81 38.20 -1.95
CA GLY A 167 -62.96 38.65 -2.74
C GLY A 167 -63.55 37.59 -3.65
N THR A 168 -63.06 36.36 -3.56
CA THR A 168 -63.34 35.23 -4.44
C THR A 168 -63.90 34.04 -3.69
N ARG A 169 -64.58 33.13 -4.40
CA ARG A 169 -64.90 31.82 -3.84
C ARG A 169 -63.62 30.97 -3.73
N PRO A 170 -63.50 30.09 -2.72
CA PRO A 170 -62.37 29.17 -2.60
C PRO A 170 -62.03 28.46 -3.91
N GLN A 171 -60.74 28.50 -4.27
CA GLN A 171 -60.21 27.91 -5.51
C GLN A 171 -60.89 28.36 -6.82
N SER A 172 -61.49 29.55 -6.85
CA SER A 172 -62.21 30.07 -8.02
C SER A 172 -61.97 31.57 -8.24
N PRO A 173 -61.88 32.07 -9.47
CA PRO A 173 -61.85 33.51 -9.73
C PRO A 173 -63.23 34.19 -9.60
N GLU A 174 -64.28 33.43 -9.26
CA GLU A 174 -65.64 33.95 -9.09
C GLU A 174 -65.74 34.86 -7.88
N LEU A 175 -66.21 36.10 -8.07
CA LEU A 175 -66.29 37.10 -7.02
C LEU A 175 -67.44 36.86 -6.03
N ASN A 176 -67.16 36.84 -4.74
CA ASN A 176 -68.17 36.71 -3.66
C ASN A 176 -68.38 38.00 -2.84
N HIS A 177 -67.59 39.06 -3.07
CA HIS A 177 -67.56 40.25 -2.22
C HIS A 177 -68.89 40.97 -2.04
N HIS A 178 -69.84 40.84 -2.98
CA HIS A 178 -71.18 41.43 -2.88
C HIS A 178 -71.94 41.03 -1.60
N GLN A 179 -71.53 39.95 -0.94
CA GLN A 179 -72.11 39.47 0.31
C GLN A 179 -71.70 40.29 1.56
N TRP A 180 -70.56 40.99 1.51
CA TRP A 180 -69.98 41.66 2.68
C TRP A 180 -69.46 43.08 2.38
N ASP A 181 -69.16 43.42 1.13
CA ASP A 181 -68.62 44.71 0.68
C ASP A 181 -69.49 45.91 1.13
N PRO A 182 -70.84 45.88 1.03
CA PRO A 182 -71.67 46.98 1.53
C PRO A 182 -71.48 47.27 3.02
N THR A 183 -71.25 46.24 3.84
CA THR A 183 -71.02 46.38 5.28
C THR A 183 -69.66 47.00 5.57
N VAL A 184 -68.62 46.65 4.78
CA VAL A 184 -67.30 47.27 4.87
C VAL A 184 -67.37 48.76 4.50
N LEU A 185 -68.03 49.10 3.39
CA LEU A 185 -68.20 50.50 2.97
C LEU A 185 -68.98 51.31 4.02
N ALA A 186 -70.06 50.76 4.57
CA ALA A 186 -70.86 51.41 5.62
C ALA A 186 -70.07 51.68 6.92
N LYS A 187 -68.93 50.99 7.13
CA LYS A 187 -68.03 51.22 8.26
C LYS A 187 -67.08 52.39 8.08
N GLY A 188 -67.07 53.06 6.93
CA GLY A 188 -66.16 54.17 6.63
C GLY A 188 -64.85 53.69 6.01
N TYR A 189 -64.99 52.83 5.00
CA TYR A 189 -63.89 52.37 4.16
C TYR A 189 -64.18 52.68 2.71
N SER A 190 -63.12 53.01 1.98
CA SER A 190 -63.12 53.20 0.54
C SER A 190 -62.42 52.02 -0.14
N TYR A 191 -63.08 51.40 -1.11
CA TYR A 191 -62.45 50.40 -1.98
C TYR A 191 -61.40 51.06 -2.87
N VAL A 192 -60.21 50.45 -2.97
CA VAL A 192 -59.09 51.04 -3.71
C VAL A 192 -58.49 50.13 -4.77
N TYR A 193 -58.40 48.82 -4.51
CA TYR A 193 -57.66 47.91 -5.39
C TYR A 193 -58.15 46.47 -5.29
N PHE A 194 -58.02 45.72 -6.39
CA PHE A 194 -58.27 44.28 -6.46
C PHE A 194 -57.09 43.62 -7.17
N ASP A 195 -56.45 42.66 -6.52
CA ASP A 195 -55.24 41.99 -7.01
C ASP A 195 -55.53 40.73 -7.85
N GLY A 196 -56.81 40.42 -8.06
CA GLY A 196 -57.27 39.18 -8.70
C GLY A 196 -57.80 38.12 -7.72
N LEU A 197 -57.52 38.28 -6.43
CA LEU A 197 -57.90 37.40 -5.31
C LEU A 197 -58.49 38.22 -4.15
N ASN A 198 -57.71 39.15 -3.61
CA ASN A 198 -58.05 40.03 -2.50
C ASN A 198 -58.51 41.41 -2.95
N ARG A 199 -59.44 41.97 -2.18
CA ARG A 199 -59.88 43.35 -2.29
C ARG A 199 -59.26 44.17 -1.16
N PHE A 200 -58.71 45.31 -1.53
CA PHE A 200 -58.06 46.26 -0.63
C PHE A 200 -58.98 47.45 -0.37
N TYR A 201 -59.09 47.81 0.91
CA TYR A 201 -59.85 48.96 1.36
C TYR A 201 -59.00 49.82 2.27
N VAL A 202 -59.21 51.13 2.21
CA VAL A 202 -58.54 52.11 3.06
C VAL A 202 -59.58 52.80 3.92
N SER A 203 -59.29 52.96 5.20
CA SER A 203 -60.18 53.69 6.11
C SER A 203 -60.30 55.15 5.66
N ASP A 204 -61.50 55.70 5.72
CA ASP A 204 -61.76 57.10 5.39
C ASP A 204 -61.03 58.09 6.32
N ALA A 205 -60.49 57.61 7.45
CA ALA A 205 -59.60 58.36 8.33
C ALA A 205 -58.17 58.54 7.77
N HIS A 206 -57.78 57.73 6.78
CA HIS A 206 -56.45 57.70 6.17
C HIS A 206 -56.49 57.79 4.63
N PRO A 207 -57.19 58.80 4.05
CA PRO A 207 -57.37 58.90 2.60
C PRO A 207 -56.05 59.06 1.83
N GLU A 208 -54.99 59.52 2.48
CA GLU A 208 -53.64 59.62 1.91
C GLU A 208 -53.07 58.27 1.46
N LEU A 209 -53.50 57.16 2.08
CA LEU A 209 -53.01 55.81 1.74
C LEU A 209 -53.60 55.28 0.44
N ALA A 210 -54.81 55.72 0.08
CA ALA A 210 -55.49 55.30 -1.15
C ALA A 210 -54.72 55.69 -2.42
N ALA A 211 -54.03 56.85 -2.40
CA ALA A 211 -53.28 57.35 -3.55
C ALA A 211 -52.07 56.47 -3.93
N VAL A 212 -51.61 55.61 -3.02
CA VAL A 212 -50.46 54.71 -3.22
C VAL A 212 -50.91 53.32 -3.73
N LEU A 213 -52.19 52.99 -3.57
CA LEU A 213 -52.82 51.71 -3.94
C LEU A 213 -53.51 51.77 -5.31
N THR A 214 -52.81 52.26 -6.34
CA THR A 214 -53.41 52.43 -7.68
C THR A 214 -53.09 51.30 -8.66
N CYS A 215 -52.09 50.47 -8.36
CA CYS A 215 -51.63 49.41 -9.25
C CYS A 215 -51.06 48.24 -8.45
N GLY A 216 -50.92 47.09 -9.11
CA GLY A 216 -50.27 45.92 -8.51
C GLY A 216 -48.77 46.10 -8.28
N PRO A 217 -48.11 45.10 -7.65
CA PRO A 217 -46.67 45.05 -7.48
C PRO A 217 -45.94 45.26 -8.81
N ASN A 218 -44.88 46.05 -8.79
CA ASN A 218 -44.12 46.39 -9.98
C ASN A 218 -42.65 46.66 -9.64
N VAL A 219 -41.87 47.01 -10.67
CA VAL A 219 -40.41 47.20 -10.56
C VAL A 219 -39.98 48.29 -9.58
N PHE A 220 -40.89 49.20 -9.18
CA PHE A 220 -40.61 50.28 -8.24
C PHE A 220 -40.72 49.85 -6.77
N ASP A 221 -41.23 48.64 -6.48
CA ASP A 221 -41.37 48.13 -5.11
C ASP A 221 -40.10 47.49 -4.54
N ASP A 222 -39.08 47.30 -5.37
CA ASP A 222 -37.75 46.77 -5.00
C ASP A 222 -37.79 45.52 -4.08
N PHE A 223 -38.64 44.57 -4.44
CA PHE A 223 -38.78 43.29 -3.73
C PHE A 223 -38.13 42.12 -4.49
N VAL A 224 -37.91 41.03 -3.77
CA VAL A 224 -37.54 39.72 -4.31
C VAL A 224 -38.51 38.67 -3.77
N LEU A 225 -38.59 37.55 -4.48
CA LEU A 225 -39.46 36.45 -4.09
C LEU A 225 -38.73 35.53 -3.10
N ALA A 226 -39.47 35.05 -2.09
CA ALA A 226 -38.99 33.96 -1.27
C ALA A 226 -38.74 32.71 -2.13
N PRO A 227 -37.71 31.90 -1.84
CA PRO A 227 -37.41 30.68 -2.60
C PRO A 227 -38.59 29.70 -2.67
N GLN A 228 -39.48 29.71 -1.68
CA GLN A 228 -40.65 28.84 -1.59
C GLN A 228 -41.82 29.30 -2.49
N SER A 229 -41.76 30.51 -3.05
CA SER A 229 -42.83 31.06 -3.88
C SER A 229 -43.11 30.18 -5.10
N ALA A 230 -44.39 29.98 -5.42
CA ALA A 230 -44.82 29.26 -6.61
C ALA A 230 -44.25 29.86 -7.91
N PHE A 231 -44.02 31.18 -7.93
CA PHE A 231 -43.40 31.90 -9.06
C PHE A 231 -41.92 31.54 -9.28
N CYS A 232 -41.25 30.97 -8.27
CA CYS A 232 -39.87 30.51 -8.37
C CYS A 232 -39.74 29.04 -8.78
N SER A 233 -40.85 28.29 -8.88
CA SER A 233 -40.86 26.83 -9.11
C SER A 233 -40.01 26.38 -10.29
N ALA A 234 -40.15 27.01 -11.47
CA ALA A 234 -39.38 26.66 -12.67
C ALA A 234 -37.88 26.94 -12.49
N ALA A 235 -37.52 28.09 -11.92
CA ALA A 235 -36.13 28.44 -11.66
C ALA A 235 -35.49 27.49 -10.62
N ASN A 236 -36.25 27.14 -9.57
CA ASN A 236 -35.83 26.19 -8.56
C ASN A 236 -35.64 24.79 -9.14
N ALA A 237 -36.52 24.33 -10.02
CA ALA A 237 -36.40 23.05 -10.70
C ALA A 237 -35.14 22.98 -11.57
N LEU A 238 -34.88 24.02 -12.36
CA LEU A 238 -33.66 24.12 -13.18
C LEU A 238 -32.40 24.16 -12.32
N ALA A 239 -32.42 24.92 -11.21
CA ALA A 239 -31.30 24.96 -10.28
C ALA A 239 -31.05 23.60 -9.61
N ALA A 240 -32.11 22.89 -9.22
CA ALA A 240 -32.01 21.56 -8.64
C ALA A 240 -31.44 20.54 -9.64
N GLU A 241 -31.86 20.59 -10.91
CA GLU A 241 -31.32 19.75 -11.97
C GLU A 241 -29.83 20.03 -12.21
N ALA A 242 -29.45 21.30 -12.33
CA ALA A 242 -28.05 21.69 -12.51
C ALA A 242 -27.18 21.23 -11.32
N MET A 243 -27.68 21.37 -10.09
CA MET A 243 -27.00 20.86 -8.89
C MET A 243 -26.89 19.33 -8.90
N ALA A 244 -27.91 18.61 -9.36
CA ALA A 244 -27.87 17.16 -9.48
C ALA A 244 -26.84 16.70 -10.52
N GLN A 245 -26.78 17.34 -11.70
CA GLN A 245 -25.78 17.07 -12.73
C GLN A 245 -24.35 17.37 -12.23
N GLN A 246 -24.17 18.47 -11.49
CA GLN A 246 -22.89 18.80 -10.90
C GLN A 246 -22.47 17.78 -9.84
N ARG A 247 -23.41 17.28 -9.02
CA ARG A 247 -23.12 16.21 -8.04
C ARG A 247 -22.78 14.89 -8.73
N ALA A 248 -23.48 14.52 -9.80
CA ALA A 248 -23.20 13.32 -10.57
C ALA A 248 -21.80 13.36 -11.20
N SER A 249 -21.47 14.45 -11.90
CA SER A 249 -20.13 14.64 -12.49
C SER A 249 -19.01 14.67 -11.44
N ALA A 250 -19.25 15.28 -10.28
CA ALA A 250 -18.31 15.25 -9.17
C ALA A 250 -18.12 13.83 -8.60
N ALA A 251 -19.19 13.03 -8.53
CA ALA A 251 -19.12 11.65 -8.08
C ALA A 251 -18.37 10.75 -9.08
N GLU A 252 -18.62 10.91 -10.38
CA GLU A 252 -17.88 10.21 -11.45
C GLU A 252 -16.39 10.55 -11.42
N ALA A 253 -16.06 11.85 -11.31
CA ALA A 253 -14.66 12.29 -11.20
C ALA A 253 -13.98 11.72 -9.94
N ALA A 254 -14.68 11.70 -8.81
CA ALA A 254 -14.17 11.10 -7.58
C ALA A 254 -13.95 9.59 -7.71
N GLN A 255 -14.82 8.89 -8.44
CA GLN A 255 -14.64 7.47 -8.70
C GLN A 255 -13.46 7.18 -9.62
N GLN A 256 -13.31 7.93 -10.73
CA GLN A 256 -12.14 7.82 -11.61
C GLN A 256 -10.83 8.09 -10.86
N GLN A 257 -10.81 9.07 -9.96
CA GLN A 257 -9.64 9.33 -9.11
C GLN A 257 -9.33 8.16 -8.17
N ARG A 258 -10.35 7.53 -7.58
CA ARG A 258 -10.16 6.34 -6.72
C ARG A 258 -9.65 5.15 -7.51
N GLU A 259 -10.17 4.90 -8.71
CA GLU A 259 -9.72 3.83 -9.60
C GLU A 259 -8.27 4.04 -10.04
N ALA A 260 -7.92 5.27 -10.46
CA ALA A 260 -6.54 5.62 -10.80
C ALA A 260 -5.59 5.48 -9.59
N ALA A 261 -6.02 5.91 -8.40
CA ALA A 261 -5.22 5.74 -7.18
C ALA A 261 -5.01 4.27 -6.83
N ALA A 262 -6.05 3.43 -6.96
CA ALA A 262 -5.97 1.99 -6.73
C ALA A 262 -5.05 1.30 -7.75
N GLU A 263 -5.06 1.73 -9.01
CA GLU A 263 -4.14 1.21 -10.03
C GLU A 263 -2.69 1.56 -9.69
N VAL A 264 -2.40 2.81 -9.34
CA VAL A 264 -1.07 3.24 -8.92
C VAL A 264 -0.60 2.47 -7.69
N GLU A 265 -1.48 2.30 -6.69
CA GLU A 265 -1.17 1.51 -5.50
C GLU A 265 -0.89 0.03 -5.85
N GLY A 266 -1.67 -0.55 -6.77
CA GLY A 266 -1.48 -1.89 -7.29
C GLY A 266 -0.11 -2.05 -7.98
N GLN A 267 0.27 -1.10 -8.83
CA GLN A 267 1.58 -1.08 -9.50
C GLN A 267 2.73 -0.97 -8.49
N GLN A 268 2.60 -0.08 -7.50
CA GLN A 268 3.60 0.08 -6.43
C GLN A 268 3.74 -1.20 -5.61
N ARG A 269 2.63 -1.85 -5.23
CA ARG A 269 2.65 -3.14 -4.51
C ARG A 269 3.33 -4.24 -5.33
N ALA A 270 3.08 -4.30 -6.64
CA ALA A 270 3.75 -5.25 -7.53
C ALA A 270 5.26 -5.01 -7.62
N GLN A 271 5.69 -3.75 -7.79
CA GLN A 271 7.10 -3.37 -7.79
C GLN A 271 7.80 -3.69 -6.46
N LEU A 272 7.14 -3.41 -5.33
CA LEU A 272 7.64 -3.76 -3.99
C LEU A 272 7.80 -5.28 -3.83
N ALA A 273 6.84 -6.07 -4.32
CA ALA A 273 6.92 -7.52 -4.28
C ALA A 273 8.07 -8.07 -5.13
N GLU A 274 8.28 -7.52 -6.33
CA GLU A 274 9.41 -7.88 -7.20
C GLU A 274 10.75 -7.52 -6.57
N ALA A 275 10.88 -6.29 -6.04
CA ALA A 275 12.07 -5.85 -5.32
C ALA A 275 12.37 -6.74 -4.10
N SER A 276 11.35 -7.12 -3.35
CA SER A 276 11.48 -8.02 -2.18
C SER A 276 11.99 -9.40 -2.59
N ARG A 277 11.46 -10.00 -3.66
CA ARG A 277 11.96 -11.28 -4.20
C ARG A 277 13.42 -11.19 -4.64
N LYS A 278 13.80 -10.07 -5.26
CA LYS A 278 15.18 -9.84 -5.69
C LYS A 278 16.14 -9.72 -4.50
N ILE A 279 15.72 -9.04 -3.43
CA ILE A 279 16.48 -8.95 -2.18
C ILE A 279 16.67 -10.35 -1.59
N GLU A 280 15.61 -11.15 -1.49
CA GLU A 280 15.68 -12.52 -0.96
C GLU A 280 16.66 -13.40 -1.76
N LEU A 281 16.63 -13.33 -3.09
CA LEU A 281 17.58 -14.04 -3.96
C LEU A 281 19.03 -13.58 -3.72
N LEU A 282 19.25 -12.27 -3.61
CA LEU A 282 20.58 -11.71 -3.34
C LEU A 282 21.10 -12.10 -1.95
N GLU A 283 20.22 -12.20 -0.95
CA GLU A 283 20.57 -12.67 0.39
C GLU A 283 21.01 -14.13 0.37
N VAL A 284 20.31 -14.99 -0.36
CA VAL A 284 20.71 -16.39 -0.56
C VAL A 284 22.07 -16.48 -1.26
N GLU A 285 22.30 -15.70 -2.32
CA GLU A 285 23.60 -15.66 -3.01
C GLU A 285 24.73 -15.18 -2.07
N LEU A 286 24.48 -14.13 -1.29
CA LEU A 286 25.43 -13.61 -0.32
C LEU A 286 25.76 -14.65 0.76
N GLN A 287 24.78 -15.38 1.26
CA GLN A 287 24.99 -16.48 2.22
C GLN A 287 25.84 -17.59 1.61
N ALA A 288 25.57 -17.98 0.36
CA ALA A 288 26.37 -18.98 -0.35
C ALA A 288 27.83 -18.52 -0.53
N ARG A 289 28.05 -17.25 -0.93
CA ARG A 289 29.40 -16.68 -1.03
C ARG A 289 30.12 -16.67 0.32
N ARG A 290 29.45 -16.23 1.39
CA ARG A 290 30.03 -16.25 2.76
C ARG A 290 30.38 -17.67 3.22
N ALA A 291 29.55 -18.66 2.91
CA ALA A 291 29.81 -20.05 3.24
C ALA A 291 31.02 -20.61 2.46
N SER A 292 31.14 -20.27 1.17
CA SER A 292 32.30 -20.62 0.34
C SER A 292 33.57 -19.98 0.87
N GLU A 293 33.55 -18.69 1.22
CA GLU A 293 34.70 -17.99 1.78
C GLU A 293 35.11 -18.55 3.15
N ALA A 294 34.15 -18.91 3.99
CA ALA A 294 34.43 -19.60 5.26
C ALA A 294 35.01 -21.00 5.04
N ALA A 295 34.56 -21.74 4.02
CA ALA A 295 35.15 -23.03 3.65
C ALA A 295 36.60 -22.87 3.17
N PHE A 296 36.84 -21.91 2.27
CA PHE A 296 38.18 -21.58 1.79
C PHE A 296 39.11 -21.16 2.93
N GLN A 297 38.63 -20.34 3.85
CA GLN A 297 39.42 -19.90 5.01
C GLN A 297 39.73 -21.05 5.98
N ARG A 298 38.83 -22.03 6.13
CA ARG A 298 39.10 -23.27 6.90
C ARG A 298 40.19 -24.11 6.24
N GLU A 299 40.11 -24.31 4.93
CA GLU A 299 41.12 -25.05 4.16
C GLU A 299 42.48 -24.38 4.25
N LYS A 300 42.53 -23.06 4.06
CA LYS A 300 43.75 -22.26 4.27
C LYS A 300 44.33 -22.45 5.68
N ASN A 301 43.50 -22.43 6.73
CA ASN A 301 43.97 -22.62 8.10
C ASN A 301 44.57 -24.03 8.31
N LEU A 302 43.94 -25.08 7.77
CA LEU A 302 44.47 -26.45 7.82
C LEU A 302 45.82 -26.57 7.12
N ILE A 303 45.98 -25.92 5.96
CA ILE A 303 47.27 -25.89 5.25
C ILE A 303 48.34 -25.18 6.08
N VAL A 304 47.99 -24.05 6.71
CA VAL A 304 48.91 -23.31 7.58
C VAL A 304 49.33 -24.15 8.79
N GLU A 305 48.40 -24.87 9.40
CA GLU A 305 48.66 -25.77 10.54
C GLU A 305 49.57 -26.93 10.13
N ALA A 306 49.25 -27.63 9.04
CA ALA A 306 50.10 -28.69 8.50
C ALA A 306 51.50 -28.18 8.13
N ALA A 307 51.61 -26.99 7.53
CA ALA A 307 52.90 -26.36 7.25
C ALA A 307 53.68 -26.03 8.53
N GLY A 308 52.99 -25.72 9.63
CA GLY A 308 53.56 -25.55 10.97
C GLY A 308 54.12 -26.86 11.51
N GLU A 309 53.35 -27.95 11.45
CA GLU A 309 53.77 -29.29 11.87
C GLU A 309 55.00 -29.77 11.09
N TYR A 310 54.98 -29.64 9.76
CA TYR A 310 56.13 -29.97 8.92
C TYR A 310 57.36 -29.13 9.26
N ARG A 311 57.16 -27.85 9.59
CA ARG A 311 58.26 -26.97 10.00
C ARG A 311 58.86 -27.43 11.33
N GLU A 312 58.03 -27.83 12.29
CA GLU A 312 58.52 -28.38 13.56
C GLU A 312 59.26 -29.70 13.38
N GLU A 313 58.71 -30.62 12.60
CA GLU A 313 59.34 -31.91 12.29
C GLU A 313 60.70 -31.70 11.61
N PHE A 314 60.76 -30.78 10.64
CA PHE A 314 62.00 -30.38 10.00
C PHE A 314 63.01 -29.83 11.01
N GLN A 315 62.60 -28.96 11.94
CA GLN A 315 63.48 -28.44 12.98
C GLN A 315 63.98 -29.54 13.92
N ARG A 316 63.14 -30.51 14.30
CA ARG A 316 63.56 -31.68 15.10
C ARG A 316 64.58 -32.53 14.35
N ALA A 317 64.36 -32.80 13.06
CA ALA A 317 65.29 -33.54 12.22
C ALA A 317 66.64 -32.81 12.09
N VAL A 318 66.63 -31.49 11.93
CA VAL A 318 67.85 -30.66 11.92
C VAL A 318 68.59 -30.75 13.25
N ALA A 319 67.89 -30.63 14.38
CA ALA A 319 68.49 -30.77 15.71
C ALA A 319 69.10 -32.16 15.93
N GLN A 320 68.42 -33.22 15.49
CA GLN A 320 68.93 -34.59 15.56
C GLN A 320 70.17 -34.79 14.69
N ASN A 321 70.19 -34.21 13.49
CA ASN A 321 71.38 -34.21 12.63
C ASN A 321 72.57 -33.48 13.26
N GLN A 322 72.34 -32.39 14.01
CA GLN A 322 73.40 -31.73 14.76
C GLN A 322 73.98 -32.62 15.85
N VAL A 323 73.14 -33.39 16.57
CA VAL A 323 73.60 -34.37 17.57
C VAL A 323 74.46 -35.45 16.90
N PHE A 324 74.00 -36.01 15.77
CA PHE A 324 74.79 -36.99 15.03
C PHE A 324 76.11 -36.42 14.50
N ALA A 325 76.14 -35.16 14.05
CA ALA A 325 77.38 -34.50 13.62
C ALA A 325 78.41 -34.39 14.75
N VAL A 326 77.96 -34.08 15.98
CA VAL A 326 78.84 -34.05 17.16
C VAL A 326 79.37 -35.45 17.48
N GLU A 327 78.52 -36.48 17.39
CA GLU A 327 78.92 -37.87 17.66
C GLU A 327 79.91 -38.42 16.62
N ILE A 328 79.70 -38.09 15.34
CA ILE A 328 80.65 -38.40 14.26
C ILE A 328 82.00 -37.72 14.56
N GLY A 329 82.00 -36.43 14.90
CA GLY A 329 83.23 -35.72 15.25
C GLY A 329 83.97 -36.34 16.45
N ARG A 330 83.23 -36.84 17.45
CA ARG A 330 83.81 -37.57 18.58
C ARG A 330 84.47 -38.88 18.13
N ARG A 331 83.80 -39.65 17.26
CA ARG A 331 84.35 -40.92 16.72
C ARG A 331 85.57 -40.68 15.84
N ASP A 332 85.57 -39.63 15.03
CA ASP A 332 86.72 -39.26 14.20
C ASP A 332 87.94 -38.89 15.05
N ALA A 333 87.73 -38.13 16.14
CA ALA A 333 88.79 -37.82 17.10
C ALA A 333 89.36 -39.08 17.78
N GLU A 334 88.53 -40.09 18.01
CA GLU A 334 88.95 -41.38 18.58
C GLU A 334 89.74 -42.22 17.57
N ILE A 335 89.32 -42.23 16.30
CA ILE A 335 90.07 -42.85 15.20
C ILE A 335 91.46 -42.23 15.06
N VAL A 336 91.56 -40.89 15.10
CA VAL A 336 92.84 -40.18 15.03
C VAL A 336 93.76 -40.60 16.18
N ARG A 337 93.23 -40.63 17.41
CA ARG A 337 93.99 -41.02 18.60
C ARG A 337 94.49 -42.46 18.53
N LEU A 338 93.64 -43.39 18.08
CA LEU A 338 94.02 -44.79 17.85
C LEU A 338 95.10 -44.93 16.78
N ASN A 339 95.01 -44.14 15.70
CA ASN A 339 96.03 -44.12 14.66
C ASN A 339 97.37 -43.59 15.15
N GLU A 340 97.38 -42.56 16.00
CA GLU A 340 98.62 -42.06 16.62
C GLU A 340 99.29 -43.11 17.51
N VAL A 341 98.51 -43.86 18.30
CA VAL A 341 99.02 -44.98 19.10
C VAL A 341 99.64 -46.06 18.21
N VAL A 342 98.98 -46.42 17.10
CA VAL A 342 99.52 -47.36 16.12
C VAL A 342 100.81 -46.83 15.50
N HIS A 343 100.84 -45.55 15.12
CA HIS A 343 102.02 -44.92 14.54
C HIS A 343 103.22 -44.91 15.51
N ALA A 344 102.99 -44.56 16.77
CA ALA A 344 104.00 -44.59 17.83
C ALA A 344 104.58 -46.01 18.02
N LEU A 345 103.72 -47.04 18.06
CA LEU A 345 104.12 -48.44 18.10
C LEU A 345 105.00 -48.85 16.91
N LEU A 346 104.61 -48.47 15.69
CA LEU A 346 105.34 -48.80 14.45
C LEU A 346 106.69 -48.08 14.33
N THR A 347 106.86 -46.93 14.98
CA THR A 347 108.12 -46.16 14.98
C THR A 347 109.09 -46.50 16.12
N SER A 348 108.66 -47.30 17.09
CA SER A 348 109.48 -47.70 18.23
C SER A 348 110.74 -48.49 17.81
N THR A 349 111.82 -48.32 18.57
CA THR A 349 113.14 -48.95 18.34
C THR A 349 113.06 -50.48 18.33
N SER A 350 112.18 -51.07 19.14
CA SER A 350 111.91 -52.52 19.14
C SER A 350 111.25 -53.01 17.84
N TRP A 351 110.39 -52.20 17.22
CA TRP A 351 109.71 -52.55 15.96
C TRP A 351 110.60 -52.42 14.73
N ARG A 352 111.52 -51.44 14.72
CA ARG A 352 112.49 -51.25 13.61
C ARG A 352 113.55 -52.35 13.57
N ILE A 353 114.04 -52.81 14.73
CA ILE A 353 115.07 -53.87 14.81
C ILE A 353 114.51 -55.25 14.44
N THR A 354 113.27 -55.54 14.80
CA THR A 354 112.63 -56.84 14.51
C THR A 354 111.97 -56.93 13.13
N ARG A 355 111.99 -55.84 12.35
CA ARG A 355 111.36 -55.73 11.02
C ARG A 355 111.89 -56.76 9.99
N PRO A 356 113.21 -57.07 9.89
CA PRO A 356 113.72 -58.09 8.95
C PRO A 356 113.29 -59.51 9.34
N LEU A 357 113.30 -59.82 10.65
CA LEU A 357 112.93 -61.13 11.19
C LEU A 357 111.43 -61.42 11.06
N ARG A 358 110.59 -60.38 11.13
CA ARG A 358 109.13 -60.52 10.91
C ARG A 358 108.75 -60.55 9.42
N GLY A 359 109.55 -59.94 8.55
CA GLY A 359 109.44 -60.13 7.09
C GLY A 359 109.70 -61.58 6.68
N LEU A 360 110.66 -62.25 7.33
CA LEU A 360 110.92 -63.69 7.15
C LEU A 360 109.75 -64.55 7.65
N LYS A 361 109.09 -64.18 8.77
CA LYS A 361 107.89 -64.86 9.27
C LYS A 361 106.71 -64.74 8.29
N TYR A 362 106.54 -63.61 7.62
CA TYR A 362 105.52 -63.42 6.58
C TYR A 362 105.78 -64.28 5.33
N LEU A 363 107.05 -64.54 5.00
CA LEU A 363 107.46 -65.42 3.90
C LEU A 363 107.18 -66.92 4.18
N VAL A 364 107.22 -67.34 5.45
CA VAL A 364 106.96 -68.72 5.87
C VAL A 364 105.46 -68.96 6.17
N THR A 365 104.69 -67.95 6.58
CA THR A 365 103.29 -68.12 7.02
C THR A 365 102.23 -67.87 5.94
N GLN A 366 102.55 -67.19 4.83
CA GLN A 366 101.61 -66.97 3.72
C GLN A 366 102.25 -67.14 2.32
N PRO A 367 102.66 -68.36 1.92
CA PRO A 367 103.29 -68.60 0.61
C PRO A 367 102.39 -68.21 -0.58
N THR A 368 101.07 -68.25 -0.39
CA THR A 368 100.06 -67.96 -1.42
C THR A 368 100.00 -66.48 -1.82
N MET A 369 100.21 -65.55 -0.90
CA MET A 369 100.17 -64.10 -1.18
C MET A 369 101.43 -63.61 -1.91
N PHE A 370 102.59 -64.19 -1.58
CA PHE A 370 103.84 -63.91 -2.30
C PHE A 370 103.80 -64.52 -3.71
N ALA A 371 103.37 -65.78 -3.84
CA ALA A 371 103.14 -66.42 -5.14
C ALA A 371 102.15 -65.59 -5.99
N ARG A 372 101.05 -65.10 -5.40
CA ARG A 372 100.08 -64.23 -6.10
C ARG A 372 100.70 -62.91 -6.57
N ARG A 373 101.57 -62.27 -5.78
CA ARG A 373 102.29 -61.04 -6.20
C ARG A 373 103.27 -61.31 -7.35
N VAL A 374 104.03 -62.40 -7.30
CA VAL A 374 104.94 -62.81 -8.37
C VAL A 374 104.18 -63.15 -9.65
N VAL A 375 103.08 -63.90 -9.53
CA VAL A 375 102.20 -64.25 -10.66
C VAL A 375 101.56 -62.99 -11.28
N LEU A 376 101.02 -62.06 -10.48
CA LEU A 376 100.46 -60.81 -10.99
C LEU A 376 101.52 -59.92 -11.65
N ALA A 377 102.73 -59.86 -11.11
CA ALA A 377 103.85 -59.13 -11.71
C ALA A 377 104.30 -59.75 -13.05
N ALA A 378 104.38 -61.09 -13.12
CA ALA A 378 104.65 -61.81 -14.35
C ALA A 378 103.54 -61.62 -15.39
N MET A 379 102.26 -61.71 -14.98
CA MET A 379 101.11 -61.48 -15.86
C MET A 379 101.09 -60.06 -16.44
N ARG A 380 101.40 -59.02 -15.65
CA ARG A 380 101.51 -57.64 -16.15
C ARG A 380 102.65 -57.47 -17.16
N ARG A 381 103.83 -58.08 -16.92
CA ARG A 381 104.95 -58.06 -17.88
C ARG A 381 104.65 -58.80 -19.18
N VAL A 382 103.96 -59.94 -19.09
CA VAL A 382 103.56 -60.74 -20.28
C VAL A 382 102.47 -60.02 -21.08
N ALA A 383 101.49 -59.39 -20.42
CA ALA A 383 100.45 -58.61 -21.09
C ALA A 383 101.00 -57.39 -21.87
N GLN A 384 102.12 -56.81 -21.43
CA GLN A 384 102.80 -55.69 -22.11
C GLN A 384 103.65 -56.09 -23.32
N ARG A 385 103.84 -57.40 -23.61
CA ARG A 385 104.65 -57.90 -24.74
C ARG A 385 103.85 -58.82 -25.68
N PRO A 386 103.23 -58.28 -26.75
CA PRO A 386 102.35 -59.04 -27.64
C PRO A 386 103.00 -60.26 -28.33
N ALA A 387 104.31 -60.18 -28.63
CA ALA A 387 105.08 -61.25 -29.26
C ALA A 387 105.24 -62.50 -28.39
N VAL A 388 105.20 -62.35 -27.05
CA VAL A 388 105.25 -63.46 -26.09
C VAL A 388 103.85 -63.93 -25.70
N ALA A 389 102.91 -63.00 -25.60
CA ALA A 389 101.54 -63.28 -25.16
C ALA A 389 100.76 -64.19 -26.14
N ARG A 390 100.93 -64.02 -27.46
CA ARG A 390 100.20 -64.79 -28.48
C ARG A 390 100.52 -66.30 -28.47
N PRO A 391 101.78 -66.76 -28.59
CA PRO A 391 102.09 -68.19 -28.54
C PRO A 391 101.77 -68.81 -27.18
N LEU A 392 101.97 -68.07 -26.08
CA LEU A 392 101.64 -68.53 -24.73
C LEU A 392 100.13 -68.74 -24.54
N ASN A 393 99.30 -67.83 -25.07
CA ASN A 393 97.85 -67.97 -25.04
C ASN A 393 97.36 -69.16 -25.89
N THR A 394 98.01 -69.43 -27.04
CA THR A 394 97.72 -70.61 -27.88
C THR A 394 98.10 -71.92 -27.19
N LEU A 395 99.22 -71.94 -26.45
CA LEU A 395 99.63 -73.08 -25.65
C LEU A 395 98.68 -73.30 -24.45
N LEU A 396 98.28 -72.22 -23.77
CA LEU A 396 97.37 -72.28 -22.62
C LEU A 396 95.96 -72.75 -22.99
N LYS A 397 95.46 -72.45 -24.20
CA LYS A 397 94.18 -72.99 -24.70
C LYS A 397 94.16 -74.52 -24.81
N ARG A 398 95.32 -75.20 -24.84
CA ARG A 398 95.40 -76.68 -24.78
C ARG A 398 95.13 -77.24 -23.38
N VAL A 399 95.11 -76.40 -22.34
CA VAL A 399 94.75 -76.78 -20.96
C VAL A 399 93.61 -75.86 -20.48
N PRO A 400 92.34 -76.16 -20.84
CA PRO A 400 91.20 -75.24 -20.67
C PRO A 400 90.99 -74.75 -19.23
N ARG A 401 91.26 -75.62 -18.23
CA ARG A 401 91.11 -75.29 -16.81
C ARG A 401 92.12 -74.23 -16.33
N LEU A 402 93.36 -74.27 -16.83
CA LEU A 402 94.39 -73.30 -16.46
C LEU A 402 94.13 -71.94 -17.15
N HIS A 403 93.70 -72.00 -18.42
CA HIS A 403 93.35 -70.83 -19.23
C HIS A 403 92.19 -70.02 -18.62
N ALA A 404 91.08 -70.66 -18.27
CA ALA A 404 89.93 -69.99 -17.65
C ALA A 404 90.28 -69.36 -16.30
N LYS A 405 91.09 -70.03 -15.47
CA LYS A 405 91.49 -69.53 -14.15
C LYS A 405 92.41 -68.31 -14.27
N LEU A 406 93.36 -68.31 -15.20
CA LEU A 406 94.23 -67.15 -15.47
C LEU A 406 93.46 -65.96 -16.05
N ILE A 407 92.46 -66.19 -16.90
CA ILE A 407 91.58 -65.11 -17.40
C ILE A 407 90.75 -64.50 -16.26
N SER A 408 90.15 -65.31 -15.39
CA SER A 408 89.39 -64.78 -14.24
C SER A 408 90.25 -63.92 -13.31
N VAL A 409 91.51 -64.33 -13.08
CA VAL A 409 92.48 -63.58 -12.27
C VAL A 409 92.89 -62.29 -12.99
N ALA A 410 93.04 -62.30 -14.31
CA ALA A 410 93.35 -61.10 -15.09
C ALA A 410 92.21 -60.07 -15.06
N VAL A 411 90.95 -60.50 -15.17
CA VAL A 411 89.77 -59.62 -15.15
C VAL A 411 89.55 -59.03 -13.75
N ASN A 412 89.56 -59.85 -12.69
CA ASN A 412 89.36 -59.38 -11.32
C ASN A 412 90.44 -58.40 -10.82
N ASN A 413 91.63 -58.40 -11.45
CA ASN A 413 92.72 -57.49 -11.12
C ASN A 413 92.93 -56.39 -12.19
N ARG A 414 91.93 -56.16 -13.05
CA ARG A 414 91.90 -55.11 -14.10
C ARG A 414 93.07 -55.14 -15.08
N ILE A 415 93.62 -56.31 -15.39
CA ILE A 415 94.70 -56.50 -16.37
C ILE A 415 94.13 -56.62 -17.80
N ILE A 416 92.87 -57.07 -17.96
CA ILE A 416 92.13 -57.17 -19.23
C ILE A 416 90.69 -56.66 -19.00
N ALA A 417 90.11 -55.98 -20.00
CA ALA A 417 88.91 -55.16 -19.82
C ALA A 417 87.54 -55.88 -19.91
N GLN A 418 87.37 -56.97 -20.68
CA GLN A 418 86.05 -57.64 -20.84
C GLN A 418 86.16 -59.14 -21.13
N VAL A 419 85.14 -59.90 -20.71
CA VAL A 419 84.91 -61.32 -21.04
C VAL A 419 84.08 -61.40 -22.34
N PRO A 420 84.47 -62.17 -23.38
CA PRO A 420 83.63 -62.37 -24.55
C PRO A 420 82.41 -63.24 -24.23
N GLY A 421 81.22 -62.63 -24.24
CA GLY A 421 79.93 -63.30 -24.47
C GLY A 421 79.17 -63.85 -23.26
N ALA A 422 78.07 -63.18 -22.87
CA ALA A 422 76.89 -63.78 -22.23
C ALA A 422 75.62 -62.95 -22.53
N MET A 423 74.49 -63.64 -22.75
CA MET A 423 73.24 -63.23 -23.42
C MET A 423 72.43 -62.09 -22.76
N GLN A 424 71.73 -61.29 -23.60
CA GLN A 424 70.61 -60.42 -23.19
C GLN A 424 69.28 -61.21 -23.17
N HIS A 425 68.50 -61.10 -22.10
CA HIS A 425 67.09 -61.51 -22.06
C HIS A 425 66.20 -60.38 -22.62
N ALA A 426 65.38 -60.70 -23.62
CA ALA A 426 64.34 -59.81 -24.14
C ALA A 426 63.06 -59.92 -23.29
N GLY A 427 62.61 -58.81 -22.72
CA GLY A 427 61.37 -58.72 -21.95
C GLY A 427 60.55 -57.51 -22.38
N LEU A 428 59.40 -57.78 -23.03
CA LEU A 428 58.28 -56.86 -23.18
C LEU A 428 57.52 -56.81 -21.84
N VAL A 429 57.64 -55.71 -21.10
CA VAL A 429 56.71 -55.32 -20.02
C VAL A 429 56.57 -53.81 -20.07
N GLY A 430 55.37 -53.29 -20.37
CA GLY A 430 55.05 -51.86 -20.19
C GLY A 430 54.72 -51.03 -21.44
N GLY A 431 54.17 -51.60 -22.51
CA GLY A 431 53.63 -50.81 -23.62
C GLY A 431 52.17 -50.38 -23.37
N VAL A 432 51.88 -49.09 -23.45
CA VAL A 432 50.51 -48.54 -23.47
C VAL A 432 49.97 -48.59 -24.90
N GLY A 433 48.90 -49.35 -25.15
CA GLY A 433 48.20 -49.37 -26.44
C GLY A 433 47.28 -48.16 -26.58
N SER A 434 47.16 -47.59 -27.78
CA SER A 434 46.17 -46.55 -28.08
C SER A 434 44.82 -47.20 -28.43
N PHE A 435 43.74 -46.73 -27.81
CA PHE A 435 42.38 -47.26 -27.99
C PHE A 435 41.44 -46.26 -28.70
N GLU A 436 41.98 -45.19 -29.28
CA GLU A 436 41.18 -44.20 -30.03
C GLU A 436 40.56 -44.82 -31.29
N GLY A 437 39.24 -44.63 -31.46
CA GLY A 437 38.51 -45.04 -32.66
C GLY A 437 38.04 -46.50 -32.71
N LEU A 438 38.33 -47.31 -31.70
CA LEU A 438 37.85 -48.69 -31.61
C LEU A 438 36.43 -48.76 -31.03
N THR A 439 35.61 -49.67 -31.56
CA THR A 439 34.32 -50.02 -30.95
C THR A 439 34.54 -50.84 -29.66
N GLU A 440 33.59 -50.80 -28.73
CA GLU A 440 33.72 -51.42 -27.40
C GLU A 440 34.09 -52.92 -27.47
N VAL A 441 33.54 -53.65 -28.44
CA VAL A 441 33.85 -55.07 -28.68
C VAL A 441 35.29 -55.28 -29.15
N GLN A 442 35.79 -54.41 -30.04
CA GLN A 442 37.16 -54.48 -30.57
C GLN A 442 38.21 -54.07 -29.52
N ALA A 443 37.86 -53.14 -28.63
CA ALA A 443 38.73 -52.74 -27.53
C ALA A 443 38.87 -53.86 -26.49
N LEU A 444 37.78 -54.61 -26.24
CA LEU A 444 37.76 -55.75 -25.30
C LEU A 444 38.68 -56.89 -25.75
N GLU A 445 38.73 -57.22 -27.04
CA GLU A 445 39.59 -58.28 -27.57
C GLU A 445 41.10 -57.99 -27.42
N GLN A 446 41.48 -56.72 -27.33
CA GLN A 446 42.87 -56.31 -27.14
C GLN A 446 43.31 -56.25 -25.68
N LEU A 447 42.37 -56.34 -24.74
CA LEU A 447 42.68 -56.40 -23.32
C LEU A 447 43.19 -57.78 -22.93
N SER A 448 44.13 -57.81 -21.98
CA SER A 448 44.47 -59.07 -21.32
C SER A 448 43.23 -59.70 -20.66
N MET A 449 43.22 -61.02 -20.50
CA MET A 449 42.15 -61.78 -19.81
C MET A 449 41.72 -61.13 -18.47
N ARG A 450 42.67 -60.55 -17.73
CA ARG A 450 42.41 -59.87 -16.45
C ARG A 450 41.75 -58.49 -16.63
N GLY A 451 42.08 -57.77 -17.71
CA GLY A 451 41.44 -56.50 -18.06
C GLY A 451 39.99 -56.69 -18.54
N GLN A 452 39.72 -57.77 -19.28
CA GLN A 452 38.35 -58.13 -19.68
C GLN A 452 37.45 -58.41 -18.47
N ALA A 453 37.95 -59.17 -17.49
CA ALA A 453 37.22 -59.45 -16.24
C ALA A 453 36.85 -58.17 -15.47
N LEU A 454 37.81 -57.25 -15.31
CA LEU A 454 37.59 -55.98 -14.61
C LEU A 454 36.56 -55.08 -15.31
N TYR A 455 36.60 -55.04 -16.65
CA TYR A 455 35.63 -54.27 -17.44
C TYR A 455 34.21 -54.80 -17.25
N THR A 456 34.06 -56.12 -17.17
CA THR A 456 32.77 -56.78 -17.04
C THR A 456 32.14 -56.47 -15.67
N ASP A 457 32.95 -56.45 -14.60
CA ASP A 457 32.50 -56.09 -13.25
C ASP A 457 32.04 -54.63 -13.16
N ILE A 458 32.75 -53.70 -13.82
CA ILE A 458 32.39 -52.27 -13.86
C ILE A 458 31.10 -52.05 -14.68
N ALA A 459 30.94 -52.73 -15.81
CA ALA A 459 29.75 -52.62 -16.65
C ALA A 459 28.48 -53.17 -15.93
N VAL A 460 28.62 -54.20 -15.11
CA VAL A 460 27.53 -54.75 -14.28
C VAL A 460 27.18 -53.81 -13.12
N ALA A 461 28.16 -53.14 -12.50
CA ALA A 461 27.92 -52.14 -11.47
C ALA A 461 27.15 -50.92 -12.01
N ASN A 462 27.54 -50.39 -13.17
CA ASN A 462 26.89 -49.23 -13.79
C ASN A 462 25.45 -49.49 -14.27
N ARG A 463 25.07 -50.74 -14.60
CA ARG A 463 23.67 -51.09 -14.93
C ARG A 463 22.76 -51.20 -13.71
N ARG A 464 23.32 -51.35 -12.49
CA ARG A 464 22.55 -51.37 -11.23
C ARG A 464 22.23 -49.96 -10.71
N GLU A 465 22.99 -48.94 -11.09
CA GLU A 465 22.73 -47.54 -10.69
C GLU A 465 21.76 -46.79 -11.62
N ARG A 466 21.38 -47.36 -12.78
CA ARG A 466 20.45 -46.76 -13.74
C ARG A 466 19.08 -47.46 -13.81
N ARG A 467 18.72 -48.29 -12.83
CA ARG A 467 17.41 -48.95 -12.72
C ARG A 467 16.67 -48.54 -11.47
#